data_AF-A0A661TNI7-F1
#
_entry.id   AF-A0A661TNI7-F1
#
_cell.length_a   1.000
_cell.length_b   1.000
_cell.length_c   1.000
_cell.angle_alpha   90.00
_cell.angle_beta   90.00
_cell.angle_gamma   90.00
#
_symmetry.space_group_name_H-M   'P 1'
#
loop_
_entity.id
_entity.type
_entity.pdbx_description
1 polymer ?
#
loop_
_entity_poly.entity_id
_entity_poly.type
_entity_poly.pdbx_seq_one_letter_code
_entity_poly.pdbx_strand_id
1 'polypeptide(L)'
;SLASDYIFIAYSDAGNSNAGIFSIYNSLGNLAVEPIIFSNSNTANIKIIELTNGNIVIAYTNSGNLNYGEFVIYGNNGVKALGPIEFNQGETDNISIVELVNENIFITYTNKANSDYGEFVIYNQSGGLVLDPAVFNAGATESISTAEMTNDNVFIAYANKVNSNYGEFIIYDTNLGELLAPVVFNLGETDNISVKELNNENVFIAFNNKENFSNGEFVIYNYLGEEVSGSKVFIEGDTGNIAITKTLSGYIFMAYSDINTIECIESDWEYSLEPAQCPSSGIQNKNWELISECAGGVSHPASEEISCDYTPELPVCDDSNWSYSLEPDQCPGSGIQTKNWELTGECAGGVSHPGSEEIKCVFSKVIKTEFLDKLKGRIILRVEASGEAYYINNSGAMFYLGRPADAFAVMRQQGIGIKNSDLEKIAVDSDEDYANTNTDYNFAVSHKGKIFLQVEASGEAWYIYPNDSKRYYLGRPADAFDVMRNLGLGIPEDNFNKL
;
A
#
# COMPACT_ATOMS: atom_id res chain seq x y z
N SER A 1 -9.71 -34.32 -24.83
CA SER A 1 -9.35 -35.54 -24.07
C SER A 1 -7.91 -35.79 -24.39
N LEU A 2 -7.00 -35.67 -23.43
CA LEU A 2 -5.62 -36.13 -23.66
C LEU A 2 -5.66 -37.66 -23.66
N ALA A 3 -5.00 -38.30 -24.62
CA ALA A 3 -4.83 -39.75 -24.61
C ALA A 3 -3.90 -40.20 -23.48
N SER A 4 -3.14 -39.26 -22.89
CA SER A 4 -2.26 -39.47 -21.74
C SER A 4 -2.48 -38.46 -20.60
N ASP A 5 -1.95 -38.75 -19.42
CA ASP A 5 -1.97 -37.85 -18.24
C ASP A 5 -0.93 -36.70 -18.34
N TYR A 6 -0.46 -36.39 -19.55
CA TYR A 6 0.58 -35.41 -19.83
C TYR A 6 0.06 -34.21 -20.61
N ILE A 7 0.65 -33.05 -20.34
CA ILE A 7 0.43 -31.80 -21.07
C ILE A 7 1.63 -31.56 -21.97
N PHE A 8 1.36 -31.36 -23.25
CA PHE A 8 2.35 -31.17 -24.30
C PHE A 8 2.34 -29.72 -24.76
N ILE A 9 3.50 -29.05 -24.73
CA ILE A 9 3.63 -27.65 -25.13
C ILE A 9 4.75 -27.54 -26.16
N ALA A 10 4.44 -27.01 -27.34
CA ALA A 10 5.42 -26.66 -28.35
C ALA A 10 5.43 -25.15 -28.59
N TYR A 11 6.62 -24.55 -28.66
CA TYR A 11 6.80 -23.11 -28.78
C TYR A 11 8.10 -22.76 -29.52
N SER A 12 8.17 -21.50 -29.98
CA SER A 12 9.36 -20.91 -30.57
C SER A 12 10.13 -20.15 -29.50
N ASP A 13 11.40 -20.47 -29.29
CA ASP A 13 12.23 -19.88 -28.23
C ASP A 13 13.05 -18.71 -28.76
N ALA A 14 12.57 -17.48 -28.55
CA ALA A 14 13.27 -16.26 -28.95
C ALA A 14 14.65 -16.09 -28.30
N GLY A 15 14.86 -16.63 -27.09
CA GLY A 15 16.17 -16.64 -26.43
C GLY A 15 17.18 -17.56 -27.10
N ASN A 16 16.70 -18.52 -27.90
CA ASN A 16 17.50 -19.49 -28.65
C ASN A 16 17.26 -19.38 -30.16
N SER A 17 17.33 -18.15 -30.69
CA SER A 17 17.20 -17.87 -32.14
C SER A 17 15.90 -18.40 -32.77
N ASN A 18 14.80 -18.40 -32.01
CA ASN A 18 13.49 -18.93 -32.40
C ASN A 18 13.50 -20.44 -32.72
N ALA A 19 14.39 -21.20 -32.08
CA ALA A 19 14.40 -22.65 -32.18
C ALA A 19 13.07 -23.24 -31.68
N GLY A 20 12.63 -24.33 -32.32
CA GLY A 20 11.41 -25.03 -31.94
C GLY A 20 11.65 -25.92 -30.72
N ILE A 21 10.97 -25.63 -29.60
CA ILE A 21 11.07 -26.38 -28.35
C ILE A 21 9.74 -27.10 -28.04
N PHE A 22 9.86 -28.33 -27.57
CA PHE A 22 8.77 -29.20 -27.12
C PHE A 22 9.00 -29.62 -25.67
N SER A 23 8.01 -29.41 -24.80
CA SER A 23 8.06 -29.74 -23.37
C SER A 23 6.89 -30.62 -22.96
N ILE A 24 7.14 -31.51 -22.02
CA ILE A 24 6.16 -32.48 -21.50
C ILE A 24 6.02 -32.26 -20.01
N TYR A 25 4.79 -32.04 -19.54
CA TYR A 25 4.46 -31.83 -18.14
C TYR A 25 3.50 -32.90 -17.66
N ASN A 26 3.63 -33.35 -16.40
CA ASN A 26 2.61 -34.21 -15.79
C ASN A 26 1.38 -33.40 -15.35
N SER A 27 0.33 -34.08 -14.92
CA SER A 27 -0.91 -33.47 -14.42
C SER A 27 -0.74 -32.57 -13.19
N LEU A 28 0.41 -32.59 -12.52
CA LEU A 28 0.77 -31.70 -11.40
C LEU A 28 1.56 -30.46 -11.86
N GLY A 29 1.81 -30.30 -13.17
CA GLY A 29 2.57 -29.17 -13.73
C GLY A 29 4.07 -29.30 -13.62
N ASN A 30 4.62 -30.47 -13.28
CA ASN A 30 6.07 -30.69 -13.24
C ASN A 30 6.58 -31.18 -14.60
N LEU A 31 7.76 -30.73 -15.01
CA LEU A 31 8.47 -31.26 -16.18
C LEU A 31 8.65 -32.77 -16.02
N ALA A 32 8.19 -33.52 -17.01
CA ALA A 32 8.32 -34.97 -17.08
C ALA A 32 9.68 -35.40 -17.66
N VAL A 33 10.20 -34.62 -18.61
CA VAL A 33 11.52 -34.76 -19.24
C VAL A 33 12.12 -33.37 -19.49
N GLU A 34 13.41 -33.31 -19.74
CA GLU A 34 14.09 -32.09 -20.20
C GLU A 34 13.47 -31.57 -21.52
N PRO A 35 13.36 -30.25 -21.71
CA PRO A 35 12.84 -29.67 -22.95
C PRO A 35 13.60 -30.16 -24.20
N ILE A 36 12.85 -30.50 -25.23
CA ILE A 36 13.34 -31.14 -26.45
C ILE A 36 13.38 -30.11 -27.58
N ILE A 37 14.53 -29.96 -28.24
CA ILE A 37 14.64 -29.15 -29.45
C ILE A 37 14.13 -29.99 -30.63
N PHE A 38 12.96 -29.64 -31.17
CA PHE A 38 12.41 -30.32 -32.34
C PHE A 38 12.91 -29.74 -33.66
N SER A 39 13.32 -28.47 -33.67
CA SER A 39 13.97 -27.81 -34.80
C SER A 39 15.04 -26.83 -34.29
N ASN A 40 16.24 -26.89 -34.88
CA ASN A 40 17.31 -25.92 -34.60
C ASN A 40 17.19 -24.63 -35.44
N SER A 41 16.25 -24.60 -36.38
CA SER A 41 15.97 -23.45 -37.24
C SER A 41 14.92 -22.54 -36.60
N ASN A 42 14.81 -21.31 -37.10
CA ASN A 42 13.72 -20.40 -36.74
C ASN A 42 12.37 -21.05 -37.09
N THR A 43 11.47 -21.15 -36.12
CA THR A 43 10.14 -21.77 -36.25
C THR A 43 9.01 -20.77 -35.98
N ALA A 44 7.92 -20.91 -36.74
CA ALA A 44 6.68 -20.14 -36.61
C ALA A 44 5.44 -21.04 -36.83
N ASN A 45 4.24 -20.52 -36.60
CA ASN A 45 2.95 -21.21 -36.84
C ASN A 45 2.85 -22.62 -36.27
N ILE A 46 3.42 -22.81 -35.08
CA ILE A 46 3.50 -24.13 -34.45
C ILE A 46 2.09 -24.60 -34.07
N LYS A 47 1.79 -25.86 -34.40
CA LYS A 47 0.59 -26.59 -34.00
C LYS A 47 0.98 -27.96 -33.49
N ILE A 48 0.30 -28.40 -32.45
CA ILE A 48 0.58 -29.66 -31.75
C ILE A 48 -0.72 -30.38 -31.47
N ILE A 49 -0.73 -31.68 -31.74
CA ILE A 49 -1.80 -32.61 -31.32
C ILE A 49 -1.20 -33.90 -30.78
N GLU A 50 -1.93 -34.53 -29.86
CA GLU A 50 -1.70 -35.90 -29.44
C GLU A 50 -2.61 -36.81 -30.27
N LEU A 51 -2.03 -37.84 -30.89
CA LEU A 51 -2.73 -38.84 -31.67
C LEU A 51 -3.34 -39.92 -30.75
N THR A 52 -4.33 -40.65 -31.25
CA THR A 52 -4.97 -41.79 -30.57
C THR A 52 -3.99 -42.87 -30.13
N ASN A 53 -2.88 -43.06 -30.87
CA ASN A 53 -1.82 -44.00 -30.53
C ASN A 53 -0.86 -43.48 -29.41
N GLY A 54 -1.06 -42.26 -28.92
CA GLY A 54 -0.25 -41.59 -27.90
C GLY A 54 1.01 -40.90 -28.43
N ASN A 55 1.24 -40.88 -29.75
CA ASN A 55 2.31 -40.07 -30.35
C ASN A 55 1.87 -38.61 -30.50
N ILE A 56 2.86 -37.73 -30.55
CA ILE A 56 2.68 -36.29 -30.62
C ILE A 56 3.16 -35.82 -31.99
N VAL A 57 2.28 -35.14 -32.71
CA VAL A 57 2.62 -34.50 -33.99
C VAL A 57 2.77 -33.01 -33.77
N ILE A 58 3.89 -32.46 -34.25
CA ILE A 58 4.15 -31.02 -34.22
C ILE A 58 4.35 -30.57 -35.66
N ALA A 59 3.44 -29.75 -36.17
CA ALA A 59 3.54 -29.09 -37.47
C ALA A 59 3.95 -27.62 -37.29
N TYR A 60 4.82 -27.11 -38.15
CA TYR A 60 5.38 -25.77 -38.02
C TYR A 60 5.86 -25.22 -39.36
N THR A 61 5.96 -23.90 -39.45
CA THR A 61 6.67 -23.19 -40.51
C THR A 61 8.15 -23.14 -40.15
N ASN A 62 9.02 -23.67 -41.01
CA ASN A 62 10.46 -23.56 -40.88
C ASN A 62 10.96 -22.27 -41.52
N SER A 63 10.88 -21.16 -40.78
CA SER A 63 11.35 -19.85 -41.26
C SER A 63 12.86 -19.76 -41.49
N GLY A 64 13.64 -20.70 -40.93
CA GLY A 64 15.05 -20.88 -41.30
C GLY A 64 15.28 -21.56 -42.64
N ASN A 65 14.25 -22.20 -43.22
CA ASN A 65 14.29 -22.93 -44.49
C ASN A 65 13.16 -22.47 -45.42
N LEU A 66 13.29 -21.24 -45.94
CA LEU A 66 12.37 -20.67 -46.95
C LEU A 66 10.89 -20.68 -46.53
N ASN A 67 10.59 -20.71 -45.23
CA ASN A 67 9.25 -20.81 -44.66
C ASN A 67 8.48 -22.07 -45.10
N TYR A 68 9.17 -23.19 -45.33
CA TYR A 68 8.52 -24.46 -45.68
C TYR A 68 7.69 -25.02 -44.53
N GLY A 69 6.64 -25.75 -44.88
CA GLY A 69 5.79 -26.46 -43.93
C GLY A 69 6.41 -27.81 -43.59
N GLU A 70 6.73 -28.03 -42.31
CA GLU A 70 7.30 -29.28 -41.83
C GLU A 70 6.52 -29.84 -40.65
N PHE A 71 6.56 -31.16 -40.46
CA PHE A 71 6.10 -31.80 -39.23
C PHE A 71 7.06 -32.87 -38.73
N VAL A 72 6.99 -33.14 -37.43
CA VAL A 72 7.75 -34.16 -36.71
C VAL A 72 6.81 -34.97 -35.82
N ILE A 73 7.17 -36.23 -35.55
CA ILE A 73 6.43 -37.09 -34.63
C ILE A 73 7.34 -37.52 -33.49
N TYR A 74 6.85 -37.38 -32.26
CA TYR A 74 7.50 -37.85 -31.04
C TYR A 74 6.60 -38.86 -30.33
N GLY A 75 7.18 -39.81 -29.60
CA GLY A 75 6.43 -40.54 -28.59
C GLY A 75 6.06 -39.62 -27.41
N ASN A 76 5.03 -39.99 -26.65
CA ASN A 76 4.68 -39.33 -25.38
C ASN A 76 5.80 -39.34 -24.32
N ASN A 77 6.86 -40.13 -24.53
CA ASN A 77 8.07 -40.14 -23.71
C ASN A 77 9.16 -39.16 -24.17
N GLY A 78 8.88 -38.37 -25.22
CA GLY A 78 9.82 -37.39 -25.76
C GLY A 78 10.85 -37.95 -26.75
N VAL A 79 10.78 -39.23 -27.11
CA VAL A 79 11.69 -39.82 -28.12
C VAL A 79 11.16 -39.49 -29.51
N LYS A 80 12.02 -38.95 -30.40
CA LYS A 80 11.67 -38.68 -31.80
C LYS A 80 11.35 -39.99 -32.51
N ALA A 81 10.11 -40.12 -32.98
CA ALA A 81 9.64 -41.25 -33.76
C ALA A 81 9.88 -41.02 -35.27
N LEU A 82 9.66 -39.78 -35.75
CA LEU A 82 9.74 -39.45 -37.18
C LEU A 82 10.07 -37.98 -37.44
N GLY A 83 10.64 -37.70 -38.62
CA GLY A 83 10.77 -36.37 -39.21
C GLY A 83 12.13 -35.68 -39.01
N PRO A 84 12.27 -34.45 -39.55
CA PRO A 84 11.20 -33.64 -40.15
C PRO A 84 10.73 -34.19 -41.49
N ILE A 85 9.42 -34.14 -41.73
CA ILE A 85 8.79 -34.39 -43.02
C ILE A 85 8.27 -33.06 -43.53
N GLU A 86 8.65 -32.71 -44.75
CA GLU A 86 8.18 -31.52 -45.44
C GLU A 86 6.82 -31.82 -46.08
N PHE A 87 5.79 -31.08 -45.68
CA PHE A 87 4.44 -31.22 -46.23
C PHE A 87 4.10 -30.14 -47.26
N ASN A 88 4.84 -29.03 -47.26
CA ASN A 88 4.73 -27.98 -48.29
C ASN A 88 6.10 -27.38 -48.62
N GLN A 89 6.45 -27.39 -49.91
CA GLN A 89 7.66 -26.78 -50.48
C GLN A 89 7.51 -25.29 -50.81
N GLY A 90 6.35 -24.72 -50.49
CA GLY A 90 6.09 -23.28 -50.57
C GLY A 90 6.19 -22.60 -49.21
N GLU A 91 6.24 -21.27 -49.23
CA GLU A 91 6.07 -20.47 -48.02
C GLU A 91 4.70 -20.78 -47.39
N THR A 92 4.72 -21.22 -46.13
CA THR A 92 3.59 -21.81 -45.42
C THR A 92 3.18 -20.96 -44.22
N ASP A 93 1.89 -20.70 -44.08
CA ASP A 93 1.31 -19.94 -42.96
C ASP A 93 -0.01 -20.56 -42.47
N ASN A 94 -0.58 -20.07 -41.38
CA ASN A 94 -1.90 -20.47 -40.84
C ASN A 94 -2.10 -21.99 -40.76
N ILE A 95 -1.13 -22.70 -40.19
CA ILE A 95 -1.21 -24.16 -40.08
C ILE A 95 -2.34 -24.54 -39.11
N SER A 96 -3.11 -25.58 -39.44
CA SER A 96 -3.99 -26.30 -38.52
C SER A 96 -3.86 -27.80 -38.77
N ILE A 97 -4.08 -28.61 -37.73
CA ILE A 97 -3.85 -30.05 -37.77
C ILE A 97 -4.90 -30.78 -36.94
N VAL A 98 -5.42 -31.87 -37.49
CA VAL A 98 -6.30 -32.81 -36.80
C VAL A 98 -5.91 -34.25 -37.15
N GLU A 99 -6.25 -35.18 -36.27
CA GLU A 99 -6.28 -36.60 -36.59
C GLU A 99 -7.66 -36.94 -37.15
N LEU A 100 -7.73 -37.80 -38.16
CA LEU A 100 -8.99 -38.32 -38.71
C LEU A 100 -9.41 -39.59 -37.97
N VAL A 101 -10.67 -40.01 -38.11
CA VAL A 101 -11.18 -41.24 -37.48
C VAL A 101 -10.43 -42.47 -38.01
N ASN A 102 -9.95 -42.40 -39.26
CA ASN A 102 -9.09 -43.41 -39.87
C ASN A 102 -7.61 -43.32 -39.47
N GLU A 103 -7.30 -42.56 -38.40
CA GLU A 103 -5.97 -42.36 -37.79
C GLU A 103 -4.98 -41.55 -38.64
N ASN A 104 -5.35 -41.11 -39.85
CA ASN A 104 -4.47 -40.27 -40.66
C ASN A 104 -4.37 -38.84 -40.09
N ILE A 105 -3.26 -38.20 -40.39
CA ILE A 105 -2.93 -36.82 -40.04
C ILE A 105 -3.40 -35.92 -41.18
N PHE A 106 -4.30 -34.99 -40.87
CA PHE A 106 -4.81 -33.99 -41.81
C PHE A 106 -4.23 -32.63 -41.46
N ILE A 107 -3.50 -32.02 -42.39
CA ILE A 107 -2.84 -30.73 -42.19
C ILE A 107 -3.41 -29.73 -43.19
N THR A 108 -3.94 -28.61 -42.70
CA THR A 108 -4.38 -27.47 -43.51
C THR A 108 -3.43 -26.30 -43.34
N TYR A 109 -3.22 -25.51 -44.39
CA TYR A 109 -2.31 -24.38 -44.37
C TYR A 109 -2.61 -23.37 -45.48
N THR A 110 -2.09 -22.15 -45.33
CA THR A 110 -2.00 -21.16 -46.40
C THR A 110 -0.71 -21.38 -47.16
N ASN A 111 -0.80 -21.58 -48.48
CA ASN A 111 0.34 -21.67 -49.37
C ASN A 111 0.62 -20.31 -50.02
N LYS A 112 1.48 -19.50 -49.40
CA LYS A 112 1.82 -18.16 -49.91
C LYS A 112 2.54 -18.21 -51.26
N ALA A 113 3.29 -19.30 -51.52
CA ALA A 113 3.92 -19.50 -52.82
C ALA A 113 2.91 -19.82 -53.94
N ASN A 114 1.69 -20.23 -53.58
CA ASN A 114 0.59 -20.51 -54.50
C ASN A 114 -0.53 -19.47 -54.35
N SER A 115 -0.20 -18.18 -54.45
CA SER A 115 -1.17 -17.07 -54.39
C SER A 115 -2.01 -17.02 -53.11
N ASP A 116 -1.40 -17.41 -51.97
CA ASP A 116 -2.04 -17.49 -50.66
C ASP A 116 -3.24 -18.46 -50.61
N TYR A 117 -3.27 -19.48 -51.47
CA TYR A 117 -4.37 -20.45 -51.48
C TYR A 117 -4.43 -21.27 -50.20
N GLY A 118 -5.65 -21.63 -49.80
CA GLY A 118 -5.88 -22.59 -48.75
C GLY A 118 -5.70 -24.01 -49.28
N GLU A 119 -4.75 -24.74 -48.72
CA GLU A 119 -4.43 -26.13 -49.10
C GLU A 119 -4.49 -27.07 -47.91
N PHE A 120 -4.68 -28.36 -48.20
CA PHE A 120 -4.56 -29.43 -47.22
C PHE A 120 -3.84 -30.64 -47.80
N VAL A 121 -3.28 -31.47 -46.92
CA VAL A 121 -2.53 -32.67 -47.26
C VAL A 121 -2.78 -33.73 -46.20
N ILE A 122 -2.74 -35.01 -46.60
CA ILE A 122 -3.02 -36.14 -45.69
C ILE A 122 -1.81 -37.07 -45.64
N TYR A 123 -1.34 -37.36 -44.44
CA TYR A 123 -0.29 -38.34 -44.16
C TYR A 123 -0.82 -39.43 -43.24
N ASN A 124 -0.29 -40.65 -43.35
CA ASN A 124 -0.50 -41.65 -42.31
C ASN A 124 0.46 -41.40 -41.13
N GLN A 125 0.22 -42.08 -40.00
CA GLN A 125 1.02 -41.92 -38.78
C GLN A 125 2.46 -42.44 -38.90
N SER A 126 2.79 -43.17 -39.98
CA SER A 126 4.16 -43.56 -40.32
C SER A 126 4.86 -42.56 -41.25
N GLY A 127 4.22 -41.43 -41.56
CA GLY A 127 4.70 -40.36 -42.45
C GLY A 127 4.67 -40.68 -43.93
N GLY A 128 3.93 -41.72 -44.34
CA GLY A 128 3.63 -41.93 -45.75
C GLY A 128 2.55 -40.95 -46.22
N LEU A 129 2.77 -40.31 -47.37
CA LEU A 129 1.78 -39.47 -48.02
C LEU A 129 0.57 -40.31 -48.46
N VAL A 130 -0.63 -39.91 -48.04
CA VAL A 130 -1.91 -40.56 -48.35
C VAL A 130 -2.66 -39.79 -49.43
N LEU A 131 -2.64 -38.46 -49.36
CA LEU A 131 -3.22 -37.57 -50.37
C LEU A 131 -2.24 -36.44 -50.66
N ASP A 132 -1.94 -36.23 -51.94
CA ASP A 132 -1.19 -35.06 -52.42
C ASP A 132 -1.87 -33.75 -52.00
N PRO A 133 -1.13 -32.63 -51.89
CA PRO A 133 -1.71 -31.32 -51.60
C PRO A 133 -2.91 -30.98 -52.49
N ALA A 134 -4.02 -30.64 -51.86
CA ALA A 134 -5.29 -30.28 -52.50
C ALA A 134 -5.75 -28.89 -52.05
N VAL A 135 -6.26 -28.10 -53.00
CA VAL A 135 -6.75 -26.75 -52.74
C VAL A 135 -8.19 -26.81 -52.23
N PHE A 136 -8.45 -26.29 -51.02
CA PHE A 136 -9.80 -26.10 -50.50
C PHE A 136 -10.35 -24.70 -50.74
N ASN A 137 -9.46 -23.71 -50.90
CA ASN A 137 -9.84 -22.35 -51.29
C ASN A 137 -8.83 -21.79 -52.31
N ALA A 138 -9.30 -21.48 -53.50
CA ALA A 138 -8.51 -20.86 -54.58
C ALA A 138 -8.46 -19.32 -54.48
N GLY A 139 -8.83 -18.77 -53.33
CA GLY A 139 -8.61 -17.38 -52.96
C GLY A 139 -7.53 -17.24 -51.89
N ALA A 140 -7.00 -16.02 -51.73
CA ALA A 140 -6.10 -15.70 -50.64
C ALA A 140 -6.77 -15.98 -49.28
N THR A 141 -6.14 -16.84 -48.47
CA THR A 141 -6.73 -17.48 -47.28
C THR A 141 -5.90 -17.18 -46.04
N GLU A 142 -6.55 -16.73 -44.96
CA GLU A 142 -5.91 -16.47 -43.67
C GLU A 142 -6.74 -17.05 -42.51
N SER A 143 -6.21 -17.05 -41.28
CA SER A 143 -6.92 -17.47 -40.05
C SER A 143 -7.57 -18.86 -40.14
N ILE A 144 -6.83 -19.86 -40.64
CA ILE A 144 -7.37 -21.22 -40.82
C ILE A 144 -7.53 -21.92 -39.46
N SER A 145 -8.67 -22.58 -39.28
CA SER A 145 -8.97 -23.43 -38.14
C SER A 145 -9.74 -24.67 -38.57
N THR A 146 -9.30 -25.84 -38.11
CA THR A 146 -9.81 -27.13 -38.58
C THR A 146 -10.30 -27.98 -37.42
N ALA A 147 -11.45 -28.65 -37.61
CA ALA A 147 -12.00 -29.61 -36.67
C ALA A 147 -12.34 -30.93 -37.39
N GLU A 148 -11.85 -32.04 -36.84
CA GLU A 148 -12.39 -33.36 -37.12
C GLU A 148 -13.81 -33.46 -36.57
N MET A 149 -14.70 -34.11 -37.31
CA MET A 149 -16.07 -34.38 -36.93
C MET A 149 -16.26 -35.87 -36.68
N THR A 150 -17.18 -36.22 -35.78
CA THR A 150 -17.50 -37.63 -35.43
C THR A 150 -18.00 -38.48 -36.60
N ASN A 151 -18.41 -37.86 -37.71
CA ASN A 151 -18.79 -38.52 -38.96
C ASN A 151 -17.61 -38.73 -39.94
N ASP A 152 -16.36 -38.54 -39.49
CA ASP A 152 -15.10 -38.59 -40.24
C ASP A 152 -14.89 -37.44 -41.25
N ASN A 153 -15.85 -36.51 -41.38
CA ASN A 153 -15.63 -35.31 -42.20
C ASN A 153 -14.74 -34.31 -41.48
N VAL A 154 -14.16 -33.40 -42.26
CA VAL A 154 -13.31 -32.32 -41.73
C VAL A 154 -13.96 -30.98 -41.99
N PHE A 155 -14.16 -30.20 -40.93
CA PHE A 155 -14.64 -28.83 -41.00
C PHE A 155 -13.45 -27.87 -41.04
N ILE A 156 -13.36 -27.05 -42.09
CA ILE A 156 -12.26 -26.10 -42.29
C ILE A 156 -12.86 -24.70 -42.36
N ALA A 157 -12.63 -23.87 -41.35
CA ALA A 157 -13.01 -22.46 -41.33
C ALA A 157 -11.80 -21.57 -41.61
N TYR A 158 -12.02 -20.47 -42.32
CA TYR A 158 -10.97 -19.56 -42.77
C TYR A 158 -11.53 -18.16 -43.06
N ALA A 159 -10.64 -17.17 -43.13
CA ALA A 159 -10.93 -15.84 -43.62
C ALA A 159 -10.57 -15.75 -45.11
N ASN A 160 -11.52 -15.34 -45.95
CA ASN A 160 -11.35 -15.22 -47.39
C ASN A 160 -11.03 -13.78 -47.79
N LYS A 161 -9.75 -13.50 -48.04
CA LYS A 161 -9.26 -12.15 -48.35
C LYS A 161 -9.76 -11.62 -49.69
N VAL A 162 -10.10 -12.50 -50.62
CA VAL A 162 -10.70 -12.09 -51.91
C VAL A 162 -12.10 -11.53 -51.70
N ASN A 163 -12.81 -12.03 -50.69
CA ASN A 163 -14.15 -11.59 -50.29
C ASN A 163 -14.09 -10.65 -49.09
N SER A 164 -13.16 -9.67 -49.07
CA SER A 164 -13.04 -8.69 -47.99
C SER A 164 -12.84 -9.32 -46.59
N ASN A 165 -12.08 -10.41 -46.51
CA ASN A 165 -11.83 -11.16 -45.27
C ASN A 165 -13.10 -11.74 -44.63
N TYR A 166 -14.12 -12.09 -45.42
CA TYR A 166 -15.30 -12.78 -44.89
C TYR A 166 -14.93 -14.12 -44.26
N GLY A 167 -15.63 -14.45 -43.17
CA GLY A 167 -15.52 -15.74 -42.51
C GLY A 167 -16.27 -16.79 -43.34
N GLU A 168 -15.54 -17.76 -43.86
CA GLU A 168 -16.08 -18.88 -44.64
C GLU A 168 -15.67 -20.21 -44.03
N PHE A 169 -16.47 -21.25 -44.27
CA PHE A 169 -16.06 -22.61 -44.00
C PHE A 169 -16.42 -23.55 -45.15
N ILE A 170 -15.72 -24.66 -45.22
CA ILE A 170 -15.98 -25.77 -46.12
C ILE A 170 -15.89 -27.08 -45.35
N ILE A 171 -16.58 -28.11 -45.85
CA ILE A 171 -16.54 -29.45 -45.28
C ILE A 171 -15.89 -30.37 -46.32
N TYR A 172 -14.82 -31.05 -45.91
CA TYR A 172 -14.22 -32.14 -46.69
C TYR A 172 -14.86 -33.46 -46.28
N ASP A 173 -15.57 -34.08 -47.21
CA ASP A 173 -16.13 -35.42 -47.05
C ASP A 173 -15.03 -36.44 -47.34
N THR A 174 -14.55 -37.10 -46.29
CA THR A 174 -13.44 -38.08 -46.39
C THR A 174 -13.86 -39.38 -47.07
N ASN A 175 -15.15 -39.72 -47.07
CA ASN A 175 -15.67 -40.92 -47.72
C ASN A 175 -15.76 -40.74 -49.24
N LEU A 176 -16.19 -39.56 -49.68
CA LEU A 176 -16.30 -39.20 -51.09
C LEU A 176 -14.98 -38.63 -51.64
N GLY A 177 -14.12 -38.11 -50.77
CA GLY A 177 -12.93 -37.36 -51.17
C GLY A 177 -13.27 -36.03 -51.83
N GLU A 178 -14.42 -35.44 -51.49
CA GLU A 178 -14.97 -34.26 -52.13
C GLU A 178 -15.13 -33.09 -51.15
N LEU A 179 -15.04 -31.88 -51.67
CA LEU A 179 -15.31 -30.65 -50.91
C LEU A 179 -16.75 -30.21 -51.17
N LEU A 180 -17.50 -29.95 -50.10
CA LEU A 180 -18.83 -29.34 -50.20
C LEU A 180 -18.72 -27.87 -50.60
N ALA A 181 -19.83 -27.23 -50.97
CA ALA A 181 -19.80 -25.80 -51.30
C ALA A 181 -19.43 -24.96 -50.05
N PRO A 182 -18.64 -23.88 -50.22
CA PRO A 182 -18.29 -23.01 -49.10
C PRO A 182 -19.52 -22.28 -48.57
N VAL A 183 -19.55 -22.09 -47.26
CA VAL A 183 -20.62 -21.38 -46.54
C VAL A 183 -20.01 -20.16 -45.86
N VAL A 184 -20.64 -19.00 -46.06
CA VAL A 184 -20.23 -17.76 -45.39
C VAL A 184 -20.89 -17.71 -44.01
N PHE A 185 -20.09 -17.68 -42.95
CA PHE A 185 -20.56 -17.58 -41.57
C PHE A 185 -20.45 -16.16 -41.00
N ASN A 186 -19.61 -15.31 -41.59
CA ASN A 186 -19.51 -13.90 -41.25
C ASN A 186 -19.30 -13.04 -42.51
N LEU A 187 -20.11 -11.99 -42.67
CA LEU A 187 -20.02 -11.01 -43.75
C LEU A 187 -19.15 -9.80 -43.40
N GLY A 188 -18.55 -9.77 -42.20
CA GLY A 188 -17.54 -8.78 -41.82
C GLY A 188 -16.12 -9.30 -41.99
N GLU A 189 -15.15 -8.40 -41.95
CA GLU A 189 -13.73 -8.74 -41.87
C GLU A 189 -13.48 -9.60 -40.60
N THR A 190 -12.97 -10.81 -40.84
CA THR A 190 -12.84 -11.88 -39.85
C THR A 190 -11.38 -12.23 -39.63
N ASP A 191 -10.95 -12.35 -38.37
CA ASP A 191 -9.65 -12.92 -38.02
C ASP A 191 -9.72 -13.80 -36.75
N ASN A 192 -8.61 -14.46 -36.41
CA ASN A 192 -8.45 -15.28 -35.20
C ASN A 192 -9.55 -16.35 -35.01
N ILE A 193 -9.77 -17.14 -36.05
CA ILE A 193 -10.82 -18.18 -36.06
C ILE A 193 -10.41 -19.39 -35.22
N SER A 194 -11.33 -19.90 -34.42
CA SER A 194 -11.18 -21.12 -33.63
C SER A 194 -12.43 -21.99 -33.78
N VAL A 195 -12.26 -23.26 -34.19
CA VAL A 195 -13.38 -24.19 -34.40
C VAL A 195 -13.32 -25.42 -33.50
N LYS A 196 -14.49 -25.92 -33.07
CA LYS A 196 -14.60 -27.17 -32.34
C LYS A 196 -15.96 -27.83 -32.51
N GLU A 197 -15.94 -29.13 -32.76
CA GLU A 197 -17.16 -29.95 -32.75
C GLU A 197 -17.73 -30.11 -31.32
N LEU A 198 -19.04 -29.95 -31.19
CA LEU A 198 -19.86 -30.15 -30.00
C LEU A 198 -20.31 -31.62 -29.87
N ASN A 199 -20.82 -32.02 -28.71
CA ASN A 199 -21.24 -33.43 -28.46
C ASN A 199 -22.49 -33.86 -29.27
N ASN A 200 -23.12 -32.93 -29.97
CA ASN A 200 -24.33 -33.12 -30.75
C ASN A 200 -24.08 -32.93 -32.25
N GLU A 201 -22.84 -33.13 -32.72
CA GLU A 201 -22.43 -33.02 -34.13
C GLU A 201 -22.53 -31.60 -34.73
N ASN A 202 -22.81 -30.59 -33.89
CA ASN A 202 -22.73 -29.20 -34.27
C ASN A 202 -21.29 -28.69 -34.16
N VAL A 203 -20.93 -27.68 -34.93
CA VAL A 203 -19.63 -27.03 -34.91
C VAL A 203 -19.78 -25.63 -34.32
N PHE A 204 -18.98 -25.35 -33.28
CA PHE A 204 -18.85 -24.03 -32.69
C PHE A 204 -17.70 -23.30 -33.38
N ILE A 205 -17.96 -22.09 -33.88
CA ILE A 205 -16.97 -21.24 -34.54
C ILE A 205 -16.87 -19.95 -33.72
N ALA A 206 -15.70 -19.66 -33.18
CA ALA A 206 -15.38 -18.40 -32.53
C ALA A 206 -14.42 -17.59 -33.41
N PHE A 207 -14.61 -16.28 -33.49
CA PHE A 207 -13.83 -15.41 -34.37
C PHE A 207 -13.90 -13.95 -33.88
N ASN A 208 -13.00 -13.11 -34.37
CA ASN A 208 -13.13 -11.67 -34.21
C ASN A 208 -13.83 -11.08 -35.43
N ASN A 209 -14.71 -10.11 -35.19
CA ASN A 209 -15.40 -9.35 -36.21
C ASN A 209 -14.90 -7.91 -36.24
N LYS A 210 -13.97 -7.59 -37.15
CA LYS A 210 -13.35 -6.26 -37.24
C LYS A 210 -14.32 -5.16 -37.64
N GLU A 211 -15.38 -5.47 -38.38
CA GLU A 211 -16.40 -4.48 -38.73
C GLU A 211 -17.27 -4.07 -37.53
N ASN A 212 -17.33 -4.91 -36.50
CA ASN A 212 -18.11 -4.67 -35.29
C ASN A 212 -17.19 -4.32 -34.12
N PHE A 213 -16.36 -3.29 -34.28
CA PHE A 213 -15.40 -2.85 -33.25
C PHE A 213 -14.45 -3.97 -32.78
N SER A 214 -14.08 -4.89 -33.68
CA SER A 214 -13.24 -6.05 -33.38
C SER A 214 -13.80 -6.97 -32.28
N ASN A 215 -15.12 -6.98 -32.07
CA ASN A 215 -15.77 -7.84 -31.09
C ASN A 215 -15.41 -9.31 -31.28
N GLY A 216 -15.31 -10.04 -30.17
CA GLY A 216 -15.30 -11.49 -30.19
C GLY A 216 -16.73 -12.02 -30.36
N GLU A 217 -16.95 -12.76 -31.45
CA GLU A 217 -18.24 -13.34 -31.83
C GLU A 217 -18.17 -14.87 -32.00
N PHE A 218 -19.32 -15.54 -31.84
CA PHE A 218 -19.44 -16.95 -32.17
C PHE A 218 -20.76 -17.29 -32.88
N VAL A 219 -20.69 -18.33 -33.70
CA VAL A 219 -21.82 -18.93 -34.43
C VAL A 219 -21.80 -20.45 -34.26
N ILE A 220 -22.93 -21.10 -34.48
CA ILE A 220 -23.04 -22.57 -34.42
C ILE A 220 -23.72 -23.08 -35.69
N TYR A 221 -23.06 -24.01 -36.36
CA TYR A 221 -23.56 -24.71 -37.55
C TYR A 221 -23.71 -26.21 -37.25
N ASN A 222 -24.54 -26.93 -38.00
CA ASN A 222 -24.57 -28.39 -37.95
C ASN A 222 -23.58 -28.98 -38.97
N TYR A 223 -23.44 -30.31 -38.95
CA TYR A 223 -22.57 -31.04 -39.87
C TYR A 223 -23.00 -30.98 -41.36
N LEU A 224 -24.19 -30.45 -41.66
CA LEU A 224 -24.69 -30.24 -43.01
C LEU A 224 -24.40 -28.82 -43.53
N GLY A 225 -23.79 -27.96 -42.70
CA GLY A 225 -23.53 -26.56 -43.03
C GLY A 225 -24.75 -25.64 -42.85
N GLU A 226 -25.78 -26.08 -42.12
CA GLU A 226 -26.94 -25.25 -41.80
C GLU A 226 -26.71 -24.51 -40.47
N GLU A 227 -27.12 -23.23 -40.42
CA GLU A 227 -27.02 -22.43 -39.20
C GLU A 227 -27.96 -22.96 -38.12
N VAL A 228 -27.41 -23.29 -36.95
CA VAL A 228 -28.16 -23.73 -35.76
C VAL A 228 -28.35 -22.58 -34.78
N SER A 229 -27.35 -21.70 -34.67
CA SER A 229 -27.41 -20.47 -33.89
C SER A 229 -26.63 -19.38 -34.62
N GLY A 230 -27.33 -18.29 -34.95
CA GLY A 230 -26.72 -17.09 -35.50
C GLY A 230 -25.74 -16.42 -34.53
N SER A 231 -25.08 -15.38 -35.04
CA SER A 231 -23.95 -14.74 -34.37
C SER A 231 -24.31 -14.14 -33.02
N LYS A 232 -23.43 -14.35 -32.05
CA LYS A 232 -23.52 -13.84 -30.68
C LYS A 232 -22.18 -13.27 -30.27
N VAL A 233 -22.22 -12.07 -29.70
CA VAL A 233 -21.06 -11.42 -29.10
C VAL A 233 -20.78 -12.07 -27.75
N PHE A 234 -19.55 -12.53 -27.52
CA PHE A 234 -19.09 -13.01 -26.21
C PHE A 234 -18.20 -11.98 -25.49
N ILE A 235 -17.59 -11.06 -26.23
CA ILE A 235 -16.91 -9.89 -25.69
C ILE A 235 -17.01 -8.71 -26.65
N GLU A 236 -17.22 -7.52 -26.09
CA GLU A 236 -17.23 -6.26 -26.84
C GLU A 236 -15.82 -5.64 -26.86
N GLY A 237 -15.47 -5.00 -27.98
CA GLY A 237 -14.21 -4.31 -28.16
C GLY A 237 -13.09 -5.17 -28.72
N ASP A 238 -11.89 -4.59 -28.81
CA ASP A 238 -10.78 -5.17 -29.53
C ASP A 238 -10.38 -6.51 -28.92
N THR A 239 -10.72 -7.59 -29.62
CA THR A 239 -10.34 -8.97 -29.26
C THR A 239 -9.17 -9.39 -30.16
N GLY A 240 -8.20 -10.10 -29.57
CA GLY A 240 -7.03 -10.63 -30.26
C GLY A 240 -7.14 -12.14 -30.49
N ASN A 241 -6.12 -12.92 -30.11
CA ASN A 241 -6.11 -14.36 -30.34
C ASN A 241 -7.28 -15.05 -29.62
N ILE A 242 -7.95 -15.99 -30.29
CA ILE A 242 -9.00 -16.84 -29.71
C ILE A 242 -8.58 -18.30 -29.77
N ALA A 243 -8.76 -19.01 -28.66
CA ALA A 243 -8.61 -20.46 -28.59
C ALA A 243 -9.82 -21.07 -27.89
N ILE A 244 -10.46 -22.05 -28.53
CA ILE A 244 -11.57 -22.81 -27.94
C ILE A 244 -11.23 -24.28 -27.73
N THR A 245 -11.83 -24.86 -26.71
CA THR A 245 -11.83 -26.30 -26.46
C THR A 245 -13.15 -26.71 -25.81
N LYS A 246 -13.38 -28.03 -25.71
CA LYS A 246 -14.62 -28.61 -25.18
C LYS A 246 -14.31 -29.62 -24.08
N THR A 247 -15.10 -29.60 -23.01
CA THR A 247 -15.08 -30.64 -21.97
C THR A 247 -15.79 -31.91 -22.42
N LEU A 248 -15.53 -33.03 -21.73
CA LEU A 248 -16.28 -34.28 -21.96
C LEU A 248 -17.79 -34.09 -21.78
N SER A 249 -18.20 -33.22 -20.84
CA SER A 249 -19.61 -32.89 -20.59
C SER A 249 -20.23 -31.94 -21.62
N GLY A 250 -19.46 -31.45 -22.60
CA GLY A 250 -19.96 -30.63 -23.70
C GLY A 250 -19.91 -29.11 -23.47
N TYR A 251 -19.39 -28.64 -22.34
CA TYR A 251 -19.12 -27.20 -22.14
C TYR A 251 -17.95 -26.74 -22.99
N ILE A 252 -18.10 -25.56 -23.61
CA ILE A 252 -17.02 -24.85 -24.29
C ILE A 252 -16.21 -24.03 -23.27
N PHE A 253 -14.89 -24.17 -23.34
CA PHE A 253 -13.93 -23.26 -22.73
C PHE A 253 -13.32 -22.42 -23.83
N MET A 254 -13.27 -21.12 -23.61
CA MET A 254 -12.73 -20.16 -24.54
C MET A 254 -11.71 -19.31 -23.79
N ALA A 255 -10.52 -19.17 -24.37
CA ALA A 255 -9.52 -18.21 -23.95
C ALA A 255 -9.33 -17.20 -25.07
N TYR A 256 -9.26 -15.93 -24.72
CA TYR A 256 -9.06 -14.85 -25.67
C TYR A 256 -8.17 -13.77 -25.05
N SER A 257 -7.48 -13.00 -25.89
CA SER A 257 -6.80 -11.77 -25.44
C SER A 257 -7.74 -10.59 -25.63
N ASP A 258 -8.17 -9.98 -24.52
CA ASP A 258 -8.83 -8.67 -24.54
C ASP A 258 -7.74 -7.61 -24.74
N ILE A 259 -7.73 -6.95 -25.89
CA ILE A 259 -6.78 -5.87 -26.19
C ILE A 259 -7.44 -4.49 -26.00
N ASN A 260 -8.64 -4.43 -25.40
CA ASN A 260 -9.18 -3.18 -24.91
C ASN A 260 -8.22 -2.60 -23.85
N THR A 261 -7.59 -1.48 -24.16
CA THR A 261 -6.87 -0.69 -23.16
C THR A 261 -7.89 -0.17 -22.14
N ILE A 262 -7.86 -0.72 -20.93
CA ILE A 262 -8.52 -0.13 -19.78
C ILE A 262 -7.85 1.24 -19.55
N GLU A 263 -8.57 2.34 -19.75
CA GLU A 263 -8.04 3.68 -19.46
C GLU A 263 -7.81 3.85 -17.97
N CYS A 264 -6.67 4.43 -17.58
CA CYS A 264 -6.37 4.67 -16.17
C CYS A 264 -7.30 5.74 -15.58
N ILE A 265 -7.85 5.46 -14.41
CA ILE A 265 -8.60 6.41 -13.58
C ILE A 265 -7.82 6.72 -12.29
N GLU A 266 -8.22 7.75 -11.55
CA GLU A 266 -7.48 8.20 -10.36
C GLU A 266 -7.30 7.13 -9.28
N SER A 267 -8.21 6.15 -9.19
CA SER A 267 -8.11 5.03 -8.24
C SER A 267 -7.07 3.98 -8.62
N ASP A 268 -6.50 4.05 -9.83
CA ASP A 268 -5.44 3.15 -10.28
C ASP A 268 -4.03 3.63 -9.89
N TRP A 269 -3.94 4.77 -9.20
CA TRP A 269 -2.68 5.38 -8.78
C TRP A 269 -2.59 5.48 -7.26
N GLU A 270 -1.47 5.02 -6.71
CA GLU A 270 -1.07 5.30 -5.33
C GLU A 270 0.06 6.33 -5.31
N TYR A 271 0.28 6.96 -4.15
CA TYR A 271 1.42 7.82 -3.95
C TYR A 271 2.09 7.60 -2.61
N SER A 272 3.39 7.88 -2.58
CA SER A 272 4.19 7.96 -1.35
C SER A 272 4.81 9.35 -1.22
N LEU A 273 5.08 9.76 0.02
CA LEU A 273 5.73 11.03 0.33
C LEU A 273 7.16 10.79 0.82
N GLU A 274 8.12 11.52 0.25
CA GLU A 274 9.52 11.44 0.64
C GLU A 274 10.10 12.83 0.96
N PRO A 275 10.66 13.05 2.17
CA PRO A 275 10.61 12.14 3.33
C PRO A 275 9.18 11.99 3.87
N ALA A 276 8.88 10.90 4.62
CA ALA A 276 7.52 10.59 5.08
C ALA A 276 6.92 11.64 6.04
N GLN A 277 7.77 12.32 6.82
CA GLN A 277 7.40 13.48 7.63
C GLN A 277 7.88 14.75 6.93
N CYS A 278 7.12 15.84 7.06
CA CYS A 278 7.50 17.10 6.44
C CYS A 278 8.85 17.56 7.01
N PRO A 279 9.87 17.83 6.18
CA PRO A 279 11.15 18.32 6.64
C PRO A 279 11.11 19.84 6.90
N SER A 280 12.12 20.39 7.58
CA SER A 280 12.18 21.82 7.90
C SER A 280 12.23 22.75 6.68
N SER A 281 12.48 22.22 5.47
CA SER A 281 12.39 22.97 4.22
C SER A 281 10.94 23.26 3.80
N GLY A 282 9.94 22.57 4.37
CA GLY A 282 8.54 22.67 3.98
C GLY A 282 8.23 22.06 2.60
N ILE A 283 9.14 21.23 2.07
CA ILE A 283 9.02 20.61 0.74
C ILE A 283 9.16 19.09 0.88
N GLN A 284 8.24 18.35 0.27
CA GLN A 284 8.27 16.89 0.12
C GLN A 284 8.13 16.51 -1.36
N ASN A 285 8.63 15.34 -1.73
CA ASN A 285 8.36 14.73 -3.03
C ASN A 285 7.16 13.81 -2.92
N LYS A 286 6.17 13.98 -3.80
CA LYS A 286 5.06 13.05 -3.99
C LYS A 286 5.40 12.13 -5.16
N ASN A 287 5.72 10.88 -4.86
CA ASN A 287 6.06 9.86 -5.84
C ASN A 287 4.81 9.05 -6.17
N TRP A 288 4.42 9.01 -7.44
CA TRP A 288 3.24 8.28 -7.89
C TRP A 288 3.62 6.90 -8.43
N GLU A 289 2.79 5.90 -8.13
CA GLU A 289 2.95 4.51 -8.58
C GLU A 289 1.63 4.01 -9.15
N LEU A 290 1.68 3.42 -10.34
CA LEU A 290 0.52 2.81 -10.97
C LEU A 290 0.33 1.41 -10.40
N ILE A 291 -0.84 1.14 -9.81
CA ILE A 291 -1.15 -0.12 -9.11
C ILE A 291 -2.07 -1.06 -9.90
N SER A 292 -2.43 -0.70 -11.14
CA SER A 292 -3.35 -1.44 -12.02
C SER A 292 -2.76 -1.66 -13.41
N GLU A 293 -3.26 -2.66 -14.14
CA GLU A 293 -2.87 -2.97 -15.52
C GLU A 293 -3.70 -2.15 -16.53
N CYS A 294 -3.66 -0.82 -16.41
CA CYS A 294 -4.33 0.13 -17.31
C CYS A 294 -3.34 0.83 -18.24
N ALA A 295 -3.82 1.36 -19.37
CA ALA A 295 -3.02 2.13 -20.32
C ALA A 295 -3.83 3.28 -20.94
N GLY A 296 -3.23 4.48 -21.00
CA GLY A 296 -3.93 5.71 -21.39
C GLY A 296 -4.75 6.32 -20.23
N GLY A 297 -5.57 7.34 -20.50
CA GLY A 297 -6.39 8.00 -19.48
C GLY A 297 -5.63 8.98 -18.58
N VAL A 298 -5.96 8.97 -17.28
CA VAL A 298 -5.33 9.81 -16.24
C VAL A 298 -3.87 9.39 -16.06
N SER A 299 -2.96 10.36 -16.03
CA SER A 299 -1.53 10.13 -15.83
C SER A 299 -0.95 11.08 -14.79
N HIS A 300 -0.04 10.55 -13.98
CA HIS A 300 0.74 11.31 -13.02
C HIS A 300 2.24 11.29 -13.40
N PRO A 301 3.00 12.36 -13.09
CA PRO A 301 4.45 12.33 -13.24
C PRO A 301 5.06 11.33 -12.27
N ALA A 302 6.26 10.80 -12.58
CA ALA A 302 6.96 9.87 -11.68
C ALA A 302 7.19 10.47 -10.27
N SER A 303 7.40 11.79 -10.19
CA SER A 303 7.54 12.53 -8.94
C SER A 303 7.22 14.01 -9.14
N GLU A 304 6.60 14.64 -8.15
CA GLU A 304 6.36 16.08 -8.10
C GLU A 304 6.66 16.70 -6.72
N GLU A 305 7.18 17.93 -6.70
CA GLU A 305 7.45 18.67 -5.45
C GLU A 305 6.16 19.30 -4.91
N ILE A 306 5.85 19.01 -3.65
CA ILE A 306 4.69 19.56 -2.94
C ILE A 306 5.13 20.33 -1.69
N SER A 307 4.37 21.36 -1.33
CA SER A 307 4.53 22.09 -0.08
C SER A 307 3.87 21.33 1.07
N CYS A 308 4.53 21.27 2.23
CA CYS A 308 4.01 20.66 3.44
C CYS A 308 4.27 21.56 4.66
N ASP A 309 3.49 21.36 5.73
CA ASP A 309 3.65 22.12 6.98
C ASP A 309 4.58 21.38 7.95
N TYR A 310 5.77 21.95 8.15
CA TYR A 310 6.73 21.44 9.13
C TYR A 310 6.21 21.65 10.55
N THR A 311 5.93 20.56 11.27
CA THR A 311 5.64 20.57 12.70
C THR A 311 6.85 20.03 13.47
N PRO A 312 7.50 20.84 14.32
CA PRO A 312 8.60 20.35 15.15
C PRO A 312 8.12 19.24 16.09
N GLU A 313 8.87 18.13 16.18
CA GLU A 313 8.59 17.09 17.18
C GLU A 313 8.67 17.68 18.60
N LEU A 314 7.63 17.45 19.40
CA LEU A 314 7.61 17.86 20.81
C LEU A 314 8.66 17.08 21.62
N PRO A 315 9.31 17.72 22.60
CA PRO A 315 10.26 17.03 23.47
C PRO A 315 9.60 15.88 24.24
N VAL A 316 10.38 14.85 24.61
CA VAL A 316 9.89 13.71 25.41
C VAL A 316 9.56 14.17 26.83
N CYS A 317 8.40 13.77 27.36
CA CYS A 317 8.00 14.16 28.72
C CYS A 317 8.88 13.51 29.78
N ASP A 318 9.34 14.32 30.74
CA ASP A 318 9.96 13.87 31.99
C ASP A 318 9.19 14.40 33.21
N ASP A 319 9.61 14.06 34.43
CA ASP A 319 8.92 14.47 35.66
C ASP A 319 8.85 16.00 35.87
N SER A 320 9.69 16.79 35.19
CA SER A 320 9.62 18.25 35.26
C SER A 320 8.42 18.83 34.50
N ASN A 321 7.81 18.04 33.60
CA ASN A 321 6.63 18.43 32.84
C ASN A 321 5.31 18.14 33.57
N TRP A 322 5.35 17.66 34.82
CA TRP A 322 4.15 17.31 35.56
C TRP A 322 4.05 18.08 36.88
N SER A 323 2.85 18.61 37.14
CA SER A 323 2.45 19.16 38.43
C SER A 323 1.38 18.30 39.06
N TYR A 324 1.14 18.46 40.36
CA TYR A 324 0.04 17.78 41.03
C TYR A 324 -0.69 18.70 42.01
N SER A 325 -1.97 18.42 42.21
CA SER A 325 -2.79 18.98 43.29
C SER A 325 -3.30 17.86 44.19
N LEU A 326 -3.60 18.18 45.45
CA LEU A 326 -4.14 17.22 46.41
C LEU A 326 -5.58 17.59 46.74
N GLU A 327 -6.50 16.65 46.62
CA GLU A 327 -7.91 16.85 46.92
C GLU A 327 -8.38 15.87 48.01
N PRO A 328 -8.95 16.36 49.12
CA PRO A 328 -8.93 17.76 49.57
C PRO A 328 -7.51 18.21 49.95
N ASP A 329 -7.21 19.52 49.87
CA ASP A 329 -5.87 20.10 50.17
C ASP A 329 -5.33 19.73 51.57
N GLN A 330 -6.22 19.43 52.50
CA GLN A 330 -5.90 18.96 53.84
C GLN A 330 -6.29 17.51 53.97
N CYS A 331 -5.43 16.71 54.59
CA CYS A 331 -5.71 15.29 54.78
C CYS A 331 -7.05 15.13 55.51
N PRO A 332 -8.04 14.45 54.91
CA PRO A 332 -9.33 14.24 55.54
C PRO A 332 -9.23 13.14 56.62
N GLY A 333 -10.25 13.02 57.47
CA GLY A 333 -10.27 12.05 58.57
C GLY A 333 -10.13 10.57 58.13
N SER A 334 -10.29 10.28 56.84
CA SER A 334 -10.06 8.96 56.24
C SER A 334 -8.58 8.61 56.09
N GLY A 335 -7.65 9.57 56.17
CA GLY A 335 -6.21 9.33 55.96
C GLY A 335 -5.83 9.06 54.50
N ILE A 336 -6.72 9.39 53.55
CA ILE A 336 -6.53 9.21 52.10
C ILE A 336 -6.84 10.53 51.40
N GLN A 337 -5.94 10.96 50.52
CA GLN A 337 -6.12 12.10 49.61
C GLN A 337 -6.02 11.63 48.16
N THR A 338 -6.67 12.35 47.26
CA THR A 338 -6.51 12.15 45.82
C THR A 338 -5.43 13.09 45.32
N LYS A 339 -4.40 12.55 44.66
CA LYS A 339 -3.37 13.32 43.96
C LYS A 339 -3.76 13.39 42.48
N ASN A 340 -4.16 14.57 42.02
CA ASN A 340 -4.49 14.83 40.63
C ASN A 340 -3.23 15.33 39.91
N TRP A 341 -2.87 14.72 38.80
CA TRP A 341 -1.71 15.11 38.01
C TRP A 341 -2.14 15.98 36.83
N GLU A 342 -1.40 17.05 36.58
CA GLU A 342 -1.62 17.96 35.45
C GLU A 342 -0.31 18.18 34.70
N LEU A 343 -0.35 18.02 33.37
CA LEU A 343 0.80 18.27 32.51
C LEU A 343 1.04 19.78 32.39
N THR A 344 2.24 20.22 32.76
CA THR A 344 2.69 21.61 32.70
C THR A 344 3.73 21.77 31.60
N GLY A 345 3.29 21.80 30.34
CA GLY A 345 4.13 22.02 29.16
C GLY A 345 3.61 21.30 27.91
N GLU A 346 4.30 21.51 26.78
CA GLU A 346 4.06 20.79 25.52
C GLU A 346 5.16 19.73 25.32
N CYS A 347 4.82 18.46 25.54
CA CYS A 347 5.71 17.31 25.37
C CYS A 347 4.90 16.09 24.87
N ALA A 348 5.56 15.11 24.25
CA ALA A 348 4.90 13.89 23.75
C ALA A 348 5.74 12.63 24.04
N GLY A 349 5.08 11.57 24.51
CA GLY A 349 5.76 10.33 24.95
C GLY A 349 6.57 10.48 26.23
N GLY A 350 7.21 9.42 26.71
CA GLY A 350 8.05 9.46 27.93
C GLY A 350 7.30 9.13 29.22
N VAL A 351 7.61 9.85 30.31
CA VAL A 351 7.01 9.64 31.64
C VAL A 351 5.54 10.08 31.63
N SER A 352 4.66 9.18 32.05
CA SER A 352 3.21 9.41 32.13
C SER A 352 2.73 9.15 33.55
N HIS A 353 1.88 10.05 34.05
CA HIS A 353 1.16 9.90 35.31
C HIS A 353 -0.33 9.65 35.06
N PRO A 354 -1.02 8.87 35.93
CA PRO A 354 -2.46 8.71 35.83
C PRO A 354 -3.17 10.04 36.11
N GLY A 355 -4.35 10.26 35.54
CA GLY A 355 -5.10 11.51 35.78
C GLY A 355 -5.35 11.80 37.27
N SER A 356 -5.49 10.75 38.09
CA SER A 356 -5.42 10.83 39.54
C SER A 356 -4.95 9.52 40.18
N GLU A 357 -4.41 9.59 41.39
CA GLU A 357 -4.06 8.44 42.23
C GLU A 357 -4.40 8.67 43.72
N GLU A 358 -4.74 7.62 44.46
CA GLU A 358 -4.99 7.71 45.90
C GLU A 358 -3.69 7.59 46.69
N ILE A 359 -3.42 8.57 47.55
CA ILE A 359 -2.25 8.59 48.42
C ILE A 359 -2.66 8.58 49.90
N LYS A 360 -1.84 7.93 50.74
CA LYS A 360 -2.04 7.96 52.19
C LYS A 360 -1.48 9.26 52.77
N CYS A 361 -2.24 9.86 53.68
CA CYS A 361 -1.89 11.09 54.37
C CYS A 361 -2.17 10.98 55.87
N VAL A 362 -1.63 11.90 56.67
CA VAL A 362 -1.84 11.95 58.12
C VAL A 362 -2.84 13.05 58.47
N PHE A 363 -4.00 12.67 59.01
CA PHE A 363 -5.00 13.63 59.51
C PHE A 363 -4.45 14.36 60.73
N SER A 364 -4.15 15.65 60.58
CA SER A 364 -3.82 16.54 61.69
C SER A 364 -5.00 17.46 61.99
N LYS A 365 -5.55 17.38 63.20
CA LYS A 365 -6.63 18.25 63.66
C LYS A 365 -6.11 19.67 63.78
N VAL A 366 -6.45 20.53 62.82
CA VAL A 366 -6.06 21.95 62.83
C VAL A 366 -6.67 22.64 64.04
N ILE A 367 -5.86 22.91 65.07
CA ILE A 367 -6.17 23.89 66.11
C ILE A 367 -5.70 25.24 65.55
N LYS A 368 -6.60 26.04 64.98
CA LYS A 368 -6.34 27.48 64.79
C LYS A 368 -6.20 28.10 66.18
N THR A 369 -4.97 28.15 66.67
CA THR A 369 -4.63 28.77 67.94
C THR A 369 -4.53 30.28 67.75
N GLU A 370 -5.08 31.08 68.68
CA GLU A 370 -4.80 32.53 68.81
C GLU A 370 -3.29 32.83 68.80
N PHE A 371 -2.46 31.81 69.05
CA PHE A 371 -1.02 31.83 68.94
C PHE A 371 -0.53 32.06 67.51
N LEU A 372 -1.03 31.33 66.50
CA LEU A 372 -0.62 31.52 65.09
C LEU A 372 -0.99 32.93 64.59
N ASP A 373 -2.13 33.48 65.01
CA ASP A 373 -2.54 34.83 64.63
C ASP A 373 -1.55 35.91 65.10
N LYS A 374 -0.83 35.69 66.21
CA LYS A 374 0.21 36.60 66.71
C LYS A 374 1.54 36.49 65.94
N LEU A 375 1.71 35.40 65.19
CA LEU A 375 2.92 35.09 64.43
C LEU A 375 2.82 35.44 62.95
N LYS A 376 1.61 35.71 62.44
CA LYS A 376 1.41 36.16 61.07
C LYS A 376 2.26 37.38 60.74
N GLY A 377 2.95 37.29 59.60
CA GLY A 377 3.85 38.33 59.12
C GLY A 377 5.19 38.39 59.86
N ARG A 378 5.51 37.45 60.76
CA ARG A 378 6.76 37.44 61.51
C ARG A 378 7.75 36.44 60.95
N ILE A 379 9.02 36.76 61.13
CA ILE A 379 10.09 35.78 61.13
C ILE A 379 10.21 35.21 62.55
N ILE A 380 10.17 33.89 62.68
CA ILE A 380 10.34 33.17 63.94
C ILE A 380 11.64 32.36 63.92
N LEU A 381 12.24 32.17 65.10
CA LEU A 381 13.45 31.37 65.28
C LEU A 381 13.17 30.22 66.26
N ARG A 382 13.58 29.00 65.89
CA ARG A 382 13.53 27.83 66.79
C ARG A 382 14.74 27.85 67.72
N VAL A 383 14.57 28.41 68.92
CA VAL A 383 15.70 28.67 69.84
C VAL A 383 16.19 27.44 70.61
N GLU A 384 15.38 26.40 70.71
CA GLU A 384 15.72 25.12 71.39
C GLU A 384 16.18 24.03 70.41
N ALA A 385 16.24 24.34 69.12
CA ALA A 385 16.74 23.48 68.05
C ALA A 385 18.04 24.07 67.45
N SER A 386 18.25 23.93 66.15
CA SER A 386 19.45 24.43 65.45
C SER A 386 19.41 25.94 65.10
N GLY A 387 18.50 26.73 65.71
CA GLY A 387 18.34 28.15 65.38
C GLY A 387 17.68 28.41 64.03
N GLU A 388 16.91 27.44 63.53
CA GLU A 388 16.22 27.50 62.24
C GLU A 388 15.22 28.66 62.16
N ALA A 389 15.24 29.38 61.04
CA ALA A 389 14.39 30.53 60.80
C ALA A 389 13.23 30.18 59.86
N TYR A 390 12.04 30.69 60.18
CA TYR A 390 10.86 30.56 59.34
C TYR A 390 10.15 31.91 59.20
N TYR A 391 9.69 32.25 58.00
CA TYR A 391 8.75 33.34 57.77
C TYR A 391 7.33 32.81 57.77
N ILE A 392 6.46 33.36 58.61
CA ILE A 392 5.03 33.07 58.59
C ILE A 392 4.35 34.20 57.87
N ASN A 393 3.73 33.92 56.72
CA ASN A 393 3.05 34.95 55.95
C ASN A 393 1.73 35.39 56.62
N ASN A 394 1.07 36.39 56.05
CA ASN A 394 -0.19 36.90 56.60
C ASN A 394 -1.38 35.92 56.50
N SER A 395 -1.29 34.84 55.70
CA SER A 395 -2.30 33.76 55.71
C SER A 395 -2.05 32.73 56.83
N GLY A 396 -0.86 32.76 57.45
CA GLY A 396 -0.43 31.80 58.48
C GLY A 396 0.38 30.63 57.92
N ALA A 397 0.71 30.63 56.64
CA ALA A 397 1.60 29.63 56.06
C ALA A 397 3.05 29.91 56.44
N MET A 398 3.78 28.85 56.78
CA MET A 398 5.16 28.91 57.26
C MET A 398 6.12 28.54 56.13
N PHE A 399 7.19 29.32 55.97
CA PHE A 399 8.20 29.15 54.94
C PHE A 399 9.59 29.12 55.56
N TYR A 400 10.37 28.10 55.23
CA TYR A 400 11.71 27.91 55.77
C TYR A 400 12.72 28.90 55.15
N LEU A 401 13.52 29.56 55.99
CA LEU A 401 14.53 30.55 55.60
C LEU A 401 15.99 30.09 55.84
N GLY A 402 16.20 28.80 56.15
CA GLY A 402 17.48 28.35 56.69
C GLY A 402 18.69 28.43 55.75
N ARG A 403 18.54 28.09 54.46
CA ARG A 403 19.63 28.23 53.47
C ARG A 403 19.40 29.46 52.59
N PRO A 404 20.46 30.09 52.04
CA PRO A 404 20.30 31.22 51.12
C PRO A 404 19.33 30.93 49.96
N ALA A 405 19.39 29.75 49.34
CA ALA A 405 18.50 29.36 48.27
C ALA A 405 17.02 29.26 48.70
N ASP A 406 16.75 28.76 49.92
CA ASP A 406 15.39 28.67 50.47
C ASP A 406 14.85 30.07 50.72
N ALA A 407 15.64 30.95 51.35
CA ALA A 407 15.26 32.34 51.60
C ALA A 407 14.95 33.11 50.30
N PHE A 408 15.77 32.95 49.25
CA PHE A 408 15.50 33.54 47.94
C PHE A 408 14.22 32.99 47.29
N ALA A 409 13.93 31.70 47.45
CA ALA A 409 12.68 31.12 46.95
C ALA A 409 11.46 31.75 47.67
N VAL A 410 11.55 31.93 48.99
CA VAL A 410 10.50 32.61 49.78
C VAL A 410 10.32 34.05 49.34
N MET A 411 11.41 34.81 49.14
CA MET A 411 11.32 36.20 48.64
C MET A 411 10.64 36.27 47.27
N ARG A 412 10.91 35.33 46.35
CA ARG A 412 10.25 35.28 45.05
C ARG A 412 8.78 34.84 45.13
N GLN A 413 8.47 33.86 45.96
CA GLN A 413 7.13 33.29 46.07
C GLN A 413 6.16 34.17 46.87
N GLN A 414 6.66 34.77 47.95
CA GLN A 414 5.85 35.59 48.87
C GLN A 414 6.03 37.10 48.63
N GLY A 415 7.00 37.47 47.80
CA GLY A 415 7.30 38.85 47.45
C GLY A 415 6.19 39.47 46.61
N ILE A 416 5.71 40.63 47.05
CA ILE A 416 4.74 41.43 46.31
C ILE A 416 5.51 42.53 45.56
N GLY A 417 5.25 42.72 44.27
CA GLY A 417 5.88 43.79 43.52
C GLY A 417 5.49 45.18 44.07
N ILE A 418 6.47 46.06 44.27
CA ILE A 418 6.25 47.45 44.69
C ILE A 418 7.07 48.42 43.84
N LYS A 419 6.48 49.57 43.53
CA LYS A 419 7.12 50.69 42.83
C LYS A 419 8.01 51.49 43.78
N ASN A 420 9.01 52.19 43.25
CA ASN A 420 9.94 52.97 44.08
C ASN A 420 9.21 54.07 44.87
N SER A 421 8.25 54.74 44.22
CA SER A 421 7.45 55.81 44.83
C SER A 421 6.53 55.36 45.97
N ASP A 422 6.07 54.11 45.95
CA ASP A 422 5.26 53.53 47.03
C ASP A 422 6.14 52.95 48.13
N LEU A 423 7.27 52.34 47.76
CA LEU A 423 8.24 51.83 48.71
C LEU A 423 8.76 52.96 49.60
N GLU A 424 9.15 54.11 49.03
CA GLU A 424 9.61 55.35 49.69
C GLU A 424 8.69 55.87 50.80
N LYS A 425 7.40 55.51 50.77
CA LYS A 425 6.46 55.85 51.84
C LYS A 425 6.71 55.10 53.15
N ILE A 426 7.50 54.03 53.11
CA ILE A 426 7.84 53.21 54.27
C ILE A 426 9.26 53.54 54.73
N ALA A 427 9.40 53.94 56.00
CA ALA A 427 10.69 54.31 56.59
C ALA A 427 11.69 53.13 56.59
N VAL A 428 12.93 53.38 56.18
CA VAL A 428 14.06 52.43 56.28
C VAL A 428 14.59 52.44 57.71
N ASP A 429 15.00 51.28 58.22
CA ASP A 429 15.79 51.21 59.45
C ASP A 429 17.26 51.53 59.18
N SER A 430 17.57 52.82 59.10
CA SER A 430 18.94 53.32 59.22
C SER A 430 18.97 54.35 60.34
N ASP A 431 19.82 54.12 61.33
CA ASP A 431 20.07 55.05 62.42
C ASP A 431 20.43 56.44 61.88
N GLU A 432 19.91 57.46 62.57
CA GLU A 432 20.12 58.90 62.36
C GLU A 432 19.36 59.57 61.20
N ASP A 433 18.28 60.25 61.60
CA ASP A 433 17.99 61.63 61.23
C ASP A 433 18.11 62.00 59.75
N TYR A 434 17.31 61.34 58.91
CA TYR A 434 16.82 61.95 57.67
C TYR A 434 15.30 62.06 57.76
N ALA A 435 14.82 63.28 58.03
CA ALA A 435 13.42 63.66 57.92
C ALA A 435 12.95 63.47 56.46
N ASN A 436 12.63 62.23 56.09
CA ASN A 436 12.08 61.91 54.79
C ASN A 436 10.60 62.33 54.83
N THR A 437 10.32 63.50 54.23
CA THR A 437 9.03 64.19 54.21
C THR A 437 7.93 63.43 53.44
N ASN A 438 8.23 62.23 52.95
CA ASN A 438 7.36 61.42 52.10
C ASN A 438 6.89 60.10 52.75
N THR A 439 7.10 59.91 54.07
CA THR A 439 6.63 58.71 54.77
C THR A 439 5.12 58.75 55.01
N ASP A 440 4.43 57.65 54.72
CA ASP A 440 3.01 57.43 55.00
C ASP A 440 2.86 56.29 56.00
N TYR A 441 2.59 56.66 57.25
CA TYR A 441 2.44 55.70 58.36
C TYR A 441 1.28 54.72 58.13
N ASN A 442 0.15 55.16 57.57
CA ASN A 442 -1.00 54.30 57.34
C ASN A 442 -0.70 53.29 56.23
N PHE A 443 0.00 53.74 55.18
CA PHE A 443 0.50 52.85 54.13
C PHE A 443 1.43 51.79 54.72
N ALA A 444 2.42 52.16 55.53
CA ALA A 444 3.33 51.23 56.17
C ALA A 444 2.60 50.20 57.07
N VAL A 445 1.65 50.67 57.89
CA VAL A 445 0.86 49.80 58.79
C VAL A 445 0.04 48.77 58.01
N SER A 446 -0.55 49.14 56.88
CA SER A 446 -1.35 48.22 56.04
C SER A 446 -0.52 47.14 55.34
N HIS A 447 0.81 47.25 55.38
CA HIS A 447 1.74 46.32 54.74
C HIS A 447 2.63 45.56 55.73
N LYS A 448 2.32 45.61 57.03
CA LYS A 448 3.03 44.84 58.05
C LYS A 448 3.14 43.37 57.71
N GLY A 449 4.35 42.86 57.92
CA GLY A 449 4.70 41.47 57.73
C GLY A 449 4.81 41.02 56.29
N LYS A 450 4.65 41.92 55.30
CA LYS A 450 4.84 41.57 53.88
C LYS A 450 6.32 41.65 53.51
N ILE A 451 6.68 40.84 52.51
CA ILE A 451 7.93 40.98 51.77
C ILE A 451 7.57 41.66 50.45
N PHE A 452 8.28 42.74 50.13
CA PHE A 452 8.15 43.45 48.87
C PHE A 452 9.36 43.19 47.98
N LEU A 453 9.12 43.17 46.67
CA LEU A 453 10.14 43.14 45.63
C LEU A 453 10.07 44.44 44.84
N GLN A 454 11.18 45.17 44.80
CA GLN A 454 11.27 46.43 44.09
C GLN A 454 11.37 46.16 42.58
N VAL A 455 10.27 46.41 41.85
CA VAL A 455 10.16 46.00 40.43
C VAL A 455 10.74 47.03 39.45
N GLU A 456 11.03 48.24 39.91
CA GLU A 456 11.58 49.34 39.09
C GLU A 456 13.11 49.52 39.30
N ALA A 457 13.77 48.55 39.93
CA ALA A 457 15.21 48.54 40.19
C ALA A 457 15.79 47.11 40.07
N SER A 458 16.84 46.77 40.80
CA SER A 458 17.53 45.47 40.74
C SER A 458 16.79 44.30 41.41
N GLY A 459 15.47 44.38 41.60
CA GLY A 459 14.67 43.31 42.21
C GLY A 459 14.91 43.15 43.72
N GLU A 460 15.28 44.24 44.40
CA GLU A 460 15.63 44.23 45.82
C GLU A 460 14.45 43.82 46.71
N ALA A 461 14.72 42.99 47.71
CA ALA A 461 13.70 42.50 48.64
C ALA A 461 13.68 43.32 49.94
N TRP A 462 12.48 43.63 50.43
CA TRP A 462 12.25 44.44 51.62
C TRP A 462 11.19 43.81 52.53
N TYR A 463 11.50 43.60 53.80
CA TYR A 463 10.56 43.08 54.80
C TYR A 463 10.00 44.20 55.68
N ILE A 464 8.68 44.28 55.81
CA ILE A 464 8.02 45.27 56.66
C ILE A 464 7.81 44.69 58.04
N TYR A 465 8.62 45.10 59.02
CA TYR A 465 8.59 44.48 60.34
C TYR A 465 7.30 44.85 61.10
N PRO A 466 6.52 43.86 61.60
CA PRO A 466 5.22 44.15 62.23
C PRO A 466 5.27 45.07 63.46
N ASN A 467 6.38 45.10 64.19
CA ASN A 467 6.46 45.82 65.46
C ASN A 467 6.65 47.33 65.30
N ASP A 468 7.37 47.78 64.26
CA ASP A 468 7.66 49.21 64.04
C ASP A 468 7.13 49.73 62.69
N SER A 469 6.67 48.85 61.80
CA SER A 469 6.21 49.19 60.45
C SER A 469 7.32 49.75 59.54
N LYS A 470 8.59 49.57 59.90
CA LYS A 470 9.71 49.96 59.04
C LYS A 470 10.03 48.87 58.03
N ARG A 471 10.65 49.26 56.92
CA ARG A 471 11.18 48.35 55.90
C ARG A 471 12.64 48.00 56.20
N TYR A 472 12.94 46.73 56.06
CA TYR A 472 14.26 46.14 56.28
C TYR A 472 14.75 45.48 55.01
N TYR A 473 15.99 45.77 54.63
CA TYR A 473 16.57 45.23 53.41
C TYR A 473 16.91 43.75 53.56
N LEU A 474 16.53 42.94 52.56
CA LEU A 474 16.77 41.49 52.50
C LEU A 474 17.65 41.09 51.30
N GLY A 475 18.20 42.06 50.56
CA GLY A 475 18.81 41.82 49.25
C GLY A 475 20.11 41.01 49.27
N ARG A 476 20.93 41.10 50.33
CA ARG A 476 22.15 40.28 50.46
C ARG A 476 21.99 39.29 51.61
N PRO A 477 22.68 38.12 51.55
CA PRO A 477 22.64 37.12 52.62
C PRO A 477 22.98 37.68 54.01
N ALA A 478 23.91 38.63 54.10
CA ALA A 478 24.27 39.26 55.36
C ALA A 478 23.11 40.12 55.94
N ASP A 479 22.44 40.92 55.12
CA ASP A 479 21.34 41.77 55.56
C ASP A 479 20.14 40.93 56.01
N ALA A 480 19.80 39.89 55.24
CA ALA A 480 18.75 38.95 55.61
C ALA A 480 19.08 38.23 56.92
N PHE A 481 20.34 37.85 57.13
CA PHE A 481 20.79 37.27 58.39
C PHE A 481 20.66 38.23 59.57
N ASP A 482 21.04 39.51 59.41
CA ASP A 482 20.89 40.52 60.46
C ASP A 482 19.41 40.77 60.80
N VAL A 483 18.53 40.80 59.80
CA VAL A 483 17.07 40.88 60.01
C VAL A 483 16.56 39.69 60.81
N MET A 484 16.94 38.46 60.43
CA MET A 484 16.56 37.26 61.17
C MET A 484 17.08 37.29 62.60
N ARG A 485 18.34 37.67 62.81
CA ARG A 485 18.97 37.71 64.15
C ARG A 485 18.36 38.77 65.06
N ASN A 486 18.07 39.95 64.54
CA ASN A 486 17.66 41.10 65.36
C ASN A 486 16.13 41.22 65.51
N LEU A 487 15.38 40.81 64.49
CA LEU A 487 13.91 40.95 64.44
C LEU A 487 13.15 39.62 64.55
N GLY A 488 13.86 38.50 64.46
CA GLY A 488 13.28 37.17 64.60
C GLY A 488 12.73 36.94 66.00
N LEU A 489 11.50 36.45 66.09
CA LEU A 489 10.89 36.08 67.35
C LEU A 489 11.29 34.65 67.73
N GLY A 490 12.13 34.51 68.75
CA GLY A 490 12.46 33.19 69.32
C GLY A 490 11.24 32.52 69.93
N ILE A 491 10.93 31.29 69.51
CA ILE A 491 9.84 30.50 70.10
C ILE A 491 10.36 29.14 70.61
N PRO A 492 9.90 28.66 71.78
CA PRO A 492 10.28 27.35 72.31
C PRO A 492 9.67 26.23 71.47
N GLU A 493 10.28 25.05 71.52
CA GLU A 493 9.94 23.91 70.67
C GLU A 493 8.50 23.42 70.93
N ASP A 494 8.03 23.47 72.18
CA ASP A 494 6.64 23.16 72.54
C ASP A 494 5.61 24.08 71.86
N ASN A 495 5.99 25.32 71.55
CA ASN A 495 5.13 26.25 70.82
C ASN A 495 5.30 26.12 69.32
N PHE A 496 6.50 25.80 68.83
CA PHE A 496 6.72 25.48 67.43
C PHE A 496 5.90 24.24 67.02
N ASN A 497 5.87 23.20 67.85
CA ASN A 497 5.10 21.96 67.62
C ASN A 497 3.57 22.16 67.59
N LYS A 498 3.07 23.35 67.91
CA LYS A 498 1.64 23.72 67.83
C LYS A 498 1.29 24.48 66.55
N LEU A 499 2.29 24.89 65.76
CA LEU A 499 2.15 25.52 64.45
C LEU A 499 2.16 24.42 63.38
#